data_AF-A0A117LF02-F1
#
_entry.id   AF-A0A117LF02-F1
#
_cell.length_a   1.000
_cell.length_b   1.000
_cell.length_c   1.000
_cell.angle_alpha   90.00
_cell.angle_beta   90.00
_cell.angle_gamma   90.00
#
_symmetry.space_group_name_H-M   'P 1'
#
loop_
_entity.id
_entity.type
_entity.pdbx_description
1 polymer ?
#
loop_
_entity_poly.entity_id
_entity_poly.type
_entity_poly.pdbx_seq_one_letter_code
_entity_poly.pdbx_strand_id
1 'polypeptide(L)'
;MRSKTGFVQLQSAALIVLLAGIAAAGAISPELVVDTYMDAEEEEETFADEEILWATSEDGDPVRITFLVFREMIMLAEQIESGELRMYVAEVDSPGEVTLYFYDMAVLETETWADLPSYDEEPLATIEIEE
;
A
#
# COMPACT_ATOMS: atom_id res chain seq x y z
N MET A 1 -33.43 44.21 34.46
CA MET A 1 -33.38 42.88 33.83
C MET A 1 -32.30 42.91 32.75
N ARG A 2 -31.05 42.55 33.08
CA ARG A 2 -29.91 42.60 32.14
C ARG A 2 -29.71 41.20 31.54
N SER A 3 -29.90 41.11 30.23
CA SER A 3 -29.65 39.94 29.40
C SER A 3 -28.26 39.35 29.67
N LYS A 4 -28.21 38.07 30.09
CA LYS A 4 -26.99 37.27 30.30
C LYS A 4 -26.77 36.29 29.13
N THR A 5 -27.14 36.66 27.91
CA THR A 5 -27.07 35.74 26.76
C THR A 5 -25.76 35.85 25.95
N GLY A 6 -24.83 36.73 26.34
CA GLY A 6 -23.62 37.00 25.54
C GLY A 6 -22.40 36.11 25.83
N PHE A 7 -22.30 35.50 27.02
CA PHE A 7 -21.04 34.87 27.45
C PHE A 7 -20.97 33.36 27.15
N VAL A 8 -22.12 32.68 27.11
CA VAL A 8 -22.19 31.24 26.83
C VAL A 8 -22.07 30.95 25.32
N GLN A 9 -22.62 31.83 24.47
CA GLN A 9 -22.52 31.67 23.02
C GLN A 9 -21.09 31.81 22.47
N LEU A 10 -20.25 32.63 23.11
CA LEU A 10 -18.86 32.83 22.68
C LEU A 10 -17.97 31.61 22.99
N GLN A 11 -18.25 30.87 24.06
CA GLN A 11 -17.50 29.67 24.42
C GLN A 11 -17.87 28.45 23.56
N SER A 12 -19.13 28.31 23.18
CA SER A 12 -19.55 27.26 22.23
C SER A 12 -19.00 27.49 20.82
N ALA A 13 -18.89 28.74 20.38
CA ALA A 13 -18.30 29.07 19.07
C ALA A 13 -16.78 28.79 19.04
N ALA A 14 -16.07 29.06 20.13
CA ALA A 14 -14.64 28.80 20.22
C ALA A 14 -14.29 27.30 20.15
N LEU A 15 -15.16 26.42 20.68
CA LEU A 15 -14.95 24.96 20.63
C LEU A 15 -15.18 24.38 19.22
N ILE A 16 -16.15 24.93 18.47
CA ILE A 16 -16.45 24.50 17.09
C ILE A 16 -15.35 24.95 16.12
N VAL A 17 -14.76 26.13 16.33
CA VAL A 17 -13.61 26.60 15.52
C VAL A 17 -12.34 25.79 15.79
N LEU A 18 -12.18 25.22 17.01
CA LEU A 18 -11.03 24.37 17.34
C LEU A 18 -11.13 22.96 16.74
N LEU A 19 -12.35 22.45 16.50
CA LEU A 19 -12.60 21.16 15.84
C LEU A 19 -12.54 21.24 14.30
N ALA A 20 -12.45 22.44 13.73
CA ALA A 20 -12.17 22.65 12.30
C ALA A 20 -10.67 22.54 11.97
N GLY A 21 -9.85 22.06 12.92
CA GLY A 21 -8.42 21.90 12.78
C GLY A 21 -8.04 20.61 12.06
N ILE A 22 -7.45 20.79 10.88
CA ILE A 22 -6.56 19.86 10.18
C ILE A 22 -7.24 18.66 9.48
N ALA A 23 -8.17 18.94 8.57
CA ALA A 23 -8.16 18.20 7.31
C ALA A 23 -7.12 18.88 6.38
N ALA A 24 -5.85 18.85 6.76
CA ALA A 24 -4.81 19.16 5.79
C ALA A 24 -4.77 17.95 4.86
N ALA A 25 -5.27 18.12 3.64
CA ALA A 25 -4.93 17.27 2.52
C ALA A 25 -3.42 17.42 2.29
N GLY A 26 -2.63 16.71 3.09
CA GLY A 26 -1.19 16.58 2.92
C GLY A 26 -0.92 15.42 2.00
N ALA A 27 -0.10 15.62 0.97
CA ALA A 27 0.51 14.49 0.28
C ALA A 27 1.54 13.86 1.22
N ILE A 28 1.42 12.56 1.46
CA ILE A 28 2.41 11.75 2.17
C ILE A 28 3.09 10.90 1.10
N SER A 29 4.42 10.84 1.15
CA SER A 29 5.22 9.92 0.34
C SER A 29 5.80 8.89 1.29
N PRO A 30 5.14 7.75 1.48
CA PRO A 30 5.63 6.74 2.40
C PRO A 30 6.96 6.16 1.89
N GLU A 31 7.86 5.85 2.81
CA GLU A 31 9.19 5.32 2.50
C GLU A 31 9.08 3.83 2.16
N LEU A 32 9.62 3.39 1.02
CA LEU A 32 9.79 1.96 0.71
C LEU A 32 10.86 1.39 1.66
N VAL A 33 10.53 0.32 2.38
CA VAL A 33 11.41 -0.26 3.40
C VAL A 33 11.71 -1.74 3.22
N VAL A 34 10.92 -2.45 2.42
CA VAL A 34 11.22 -3.81 1.98
C VAL A 34 10.78 -3.92 0.52
N ASP A 35 11.69 -4.37 -0.32
CA ASP A 35 11.49 -4.75 -1.71
C ASP A 35 12.09 -6.14 -1.92
N THR A 36 11.22 -7.13 -2.00
CA THR A 36 11.66 -8.52 -2.09
C THR A 36 10.84 -9.28 -3.09
N TYR A 37 11.36 -10.40 -3.58
CA TYR A 37 10.55 -11.41 -4.24
C TYR A 37 10.74 -12.77 -3.58
N MET A 38 9.74 -13.62 -3.72
CA MET A 38 9.78 -15.02 -3.33
C MET A 38 9.66 -15.88 -4.58
N ASP A 39 10.33 -17.03 -4.58
CA ASP A 39 10.32 -18.01 -5.66
C ASP A 39 9.74 -19.33 -5.15
N ALA A 40 8.79 -19.91 -5.88
CA ALA A 40 8.14 -21.15 -5.51
C ALA A 40 9.11 -22.34 -5.47
N GLU A 41 10.20 -22.30 -6.25
CA GLU A 41 11.20 -23.38 -6.26
C GLU A 41 12.16 -23.30 -5.06
N GLU A 42 12.30 -22.12 -4.45
CA GLU A 42 13.18 -21.86 -3.30
C GLU A 42 12.32 -21.48 -2.09
N GLU A 43 11.43 -22.37 -1.67
CA GLU A 43 10.35 -22.10 -0.72
C GLU A 43 10.79 -21.47 0.61
N GLU A 44 12.02 -21.71 1.07
CA GLU A 44 12.58 -21.21 2.34
C GLU A 44 13.38 -19.90 2.18
N GLU A 45 13.52 -19.37 0.96
CA GLU A 45 14.33 -18.20 0.66
C GLU A 45 13.47 -17.00 0.21
N THR A 46 13.96 -15.82 0.57
CA THR A 46 13.38 -14.53 0.20
C THR A 46 14.50 -13.65 -0.33
N PHE A 47 14.29 -13.06 -1.51
CA PHE A 47 15.32 -12.35 -2.25
C PHE A 47 15.04 -10.85 -2.27
N ALA A 48 15.76 -10.10 -1.45
CA ALA A 48 15.77 -8.64 -1.51
C ALA A 48 16.93 -8.17 -2.40
N ASP A 49 16.61 -7.45 -3.47
CA ASP A 49 17.63 -6.84 -4.34
C ASP A 49 17.26 -5.38 -4.60
N GLU A 50 18.23 -4.48 -4.43
CA GLU A 50 18.02 -3.03 -4.57
C GLU A 50 17.89 -2.59 -6.05
N GLU A 51 18.15 -3.49 -7.02
CA GLU A 51 18.18 -3.13 -8.45
C GLU A 51 16.95 -3.62 -9.25
N ILE A 52 16.56 -4.90 -9.18
CA ILE A 52 15.48 -5.46 -10.01
C ILE A 52 14.66 -6.51 -9.24
N LEU A 53 13.34 -6.34 -9.25
CA LEU A 53 12.37 -7.30 -8.71
C LEU A 53 11.75 -8.11 -9.84
N TRP A 54 11.57 -9.41 -9.60
CA TRP A 54 11.09 -10.36 -10.60
C TRP A 54 9.70 -10.88 -10.25
N ALA A 55 8.80 -10.90 -11.24
CA ALA A 55 7.48 -11.51 -11.14
C ALA A 55 7.26 -12.44 -12.33
N THR A 56 6.74 -13.64 -12.09
CA THR A 56 6.46 -14.62 -13.16
C THR A 56 5.37 -15.61 -12.73
N SER A 57 4.68 -16.18 -13.71
CA SER A 57 3.68 -17.22 -13.54
C SER A 57 3.87 -18.33 -14.57
N GLU A 58 3.45 -19.54 -14.22
CA GLU A 58 3.38 -20.70 -15.12
C GLU A 58 1.95 -21.22 -15.14
N ASP A 59 1.38 -21.41 -16.33
CA ASP A 59 -0.02 -21.85 -16.53
C ASP A 59 -1.09 -21.02 -15.77
N GLY A 60 -0.76 -19.77 -15.43
CA GLY A 60 -1.62 -18.86 -14.68
C GLY A 60 -1.42 -18.91 -13.16
N ASP A 61 -0.59 -19.81 -12.66
CA ASP A 61 -0.22 -19.89 -11.25
C ASP A 61 1.09 -19.10 -11.01
N PRO A 62 1.15 -18.22 -9.99
CA PRO A 62 2.35 -17.45 -9.70
C PRO A 62 3.49 -18.37 -9.24
N VAL A 63 4.66 -18.25 -9.88
CA VAL A 63 5.89 -18.96 -9.45
C VAL A 63 6.93 -18.00 -8.88
N ARG A 64 6.78 -16.70 -9.13
CA ARG A 64 7.57 -15.65 -8.46
C ARG A 64 6.72 -14.43 -8.18
N ILE A 65 6.75 -13.96 -6.93
CA ILE A 65 5.90 -12.87 -6.45
C ILE A 65 6.76 -11.77 -5.84
N THR A 66 6.53 -10.54 -6.26
CA THR A 66 7.18 -9.35 -5.71
C THR A 66 6.34 -8.72 -4.59
N PHE A 67 7.00 -8.37 -3.49
CA PHE A 67 6.44 -7.68 -2.33
C PHE A 67 7.11 -6.32 -2.13
N LEU A 68 6.28 -5.30 -1.92
CA LEU A 68 6.70 -3.95 -1.59
C LEU A 68 6.07 -3.54 -0.27
N VAL A 69 6.88 -3.23 0.74
CA VAL A 69 6.40 -2.74 2.04
C VAL A 69 6.80 -1.29 2.21
N PHE A 70 5.79 -0.45 2.47
CA PHE A 70 5.96 0.96 2.70
C PHE A 70 5.77 1.29 4.19
N ARG A 71 6.72 2.03 4.78
CA ARG A 71 6.63 2.55 6.14
C ARG A 71 5.73 3.79 6.18
N GLU A 72 5.19 4.08 7.36
CA GLU A 72 4.41 5.28 7.63
C GLU A 72 3.04 5.34 6.93
N MET A 73 2.52 4.21 6.46
CA MET A 73 1.08 4.04 6.20
C MET A 73 0.32 3.93 7.54
N ILE A 74 0.33 5.03 8.30
CA ILE A 74 -0.35 5.15 9.60
C ILE A 74 -1.76 5.74 9.48
N MET A 75 -2.22 5.99 8.25
CA MET A 75 -3.57 6.47 7.97
C MET A 75 -4.51 5.28 7.78
N LEU A 76 -5.74 5.40 8.27
CA LEU A 76 -6.78 4.44 7.94
C LEU A 76 -7.07 4.55 6.43
N ALA A 77 -7.36 3.42 5.77
CA ALA A 77 -7.69 3.41 4.35
C ALA A 77 -8.80 4.41 3.98
N GLU A 78 -9.79 4.60 4.87
CA GLU A 78 -10.89 5.57 4.74
C GLU A 78 -10.44 7.05 4.67
N GLN A 79 -9.21 7.34 5.06
CA GLN A 79 -8.63 8.69 5.07
C GLN A 79 -7.81 8.99 3.80
N ILE A 80 -7.59 7.98 2.95
CA ILE A 80 -6.84 8.09 1.71
C ILE A 80 -7.84 8.34 0.57
N GLU A 81 -7.80 9.54 -0.03
CA GLU A 81 -8.62 9.85 -1.21
C GLU A 81 -8.10 9.14 -2.47
N SER A 82 -6.78 9.09 -2.63
CA SER A 82 -6.10 8.39 -3.73
C SER A 82 -4.63 8.13 -3.38
N GLY A 83 -4.02 7.15 -4.05
CA GLY A 83 -2.59 6.87 -4.01
C GLY A 83 -2.05 6.64 -5.42
N GLU A 84 -0.76 6.90 -5.63
CA GLU A 84 -0.08 6.63 -6.90
C GLU A 84 1.15 5.76 -6.62
N LEU A 85 1.22 4.61 -7.28
CA LEU A 85 2.42 3.79 -7.35
C LEU A 85 2.94 3.82 -8.78
N ARG A 86 4.23 4.13 -8.96
CA ARG A 86 4.91 4.10 -10.26
C ARG A 86 5.93 2.99 -10.26
N MET A 87 5.69 1.98 -11.09
CA MET A 87 6.62 0.89 -11.35
C MET A 87 7.09 0.98 -12.80
N TYR A 88 8.34 0.63 -13.05
CA TYR A 88 8.94 0.64 -14.38
C TYR A 88 9.37 -0.79 -14.72
N VAL A 89 8.94 -1.28 -15.88
CA VAL A 89 9.36 -2.58 -16.39
C VAL A 89 10.76 -2.45 -16.96
N ALA A 90 11.70 -3.23 -16.41
CA ALA A 90 13.08 -3.26 -16.89
C ALA A 90 13.25 -4.18 -18.11
N GLU A 91 12.61 -5.36 -18.07
CA GLU A 91 12.68 -6.41 -19.09
C GLU A 91 11.39 -7.24 -19.07
N VAL A 92 11.00 -7.78 -20.24
CA VAL A 92 9.84 -8.66 -20.41
C VAL A 92 10.29 -9.91 -21.15
N ASP A 93 10.36 -11.03 -20.45
CA ASP A 93 10.69 -12.33 -21.07
C ASP A 93 9.50 -12.93 -21.82
N SER A 94 8.28 -12.68 -21.34
CA SER A 94 7.05 -13.16 -21.95
C SER A 94 5.90 -12.20 -21.62
N PRO A 95 5.10 -11.77 -22.61
CA PRO A 95 3.93 -10.94 -22.38
C PRO A 95 2.92 -11.60 -21.44
N GLY A 96 2.19 -10.80 -20.68
CA GLY A 96 1.20 -11.31 -19.74
C GLY A 96 0.52 -10.23 -18.93
N GLU A 97 -0.32 -10.65 -17.99
CA GLU A 97 -0.98 -9.74 -17.06
C GLU A 97 -0.19 -9.68 -15.75
N VAL A 98 0.04 -8.46 -15.27
CA VAL A 98 0.56 -8.21 -13.93
C VAL A 98 -0.58 -7.65 -13.09
N THR A 99 -0.84 -8.31 -11.96
CA THR A 99 -1.90 -7.94 -11.02
C THR A 99 -1.32 -7.47 -9.71
N LEU A 100 -1.79 -6.31 -9.24
CA LEU A 100 -1.41 -5.69 -7.99
C LEU A 100 -2.51 -5.93 -6.95
N TYR A 101 -2.11 -6.42 -5.78
CA TYR A 101 -2.97 -6.62 -4.62
C TYR A 101 -2.49 -5.79 -3.45
N PHE A 102 -3.42 -5.38 -2.58
CA PHE A 102 -3.09 -4.86 -1.25
C PHE A 102 -3.16 -5.96 -0.21
N TYR A 103 -2.34 -5.82 0.81
CA TYR A 103 -2.31 -6.70 1.97
C TYR A 103 -2.40 -5.86 3.24
N ASP A 104 -3.16 -6.37 4.21
CA ASP A 104 -3.27 -5.78 5.55
C ASP A 104 -2.06 -6.12 6.45
N MET A 105 -1.26 -7.11 6.05
CA MET A 105 -0.04 -7.55 6.72
C MET A 105 1.20 -7.27 5.87
N ALA A 106 2.27 -6.83 6.53
CA ALA A 106 3.57 -6.66 5.89
C ALA A 106 4.27 -8.02 5.74
N VAL A 107 4.67 -8.36 4.51
CA VAL A 107 5.61 -9.46 4.25
C VAL A 107 7.01 -8.96 4.61
N LEU A 108 7.56 -9.48 5.70
CA LEU A 108 8.90 -9.14 6.15
C LEU A 108 9.93 -10.08 5.49
N GLU A 109 11.21 -9.70 5.50
CA GLU A 109 12.31 -10.48 4.91
C GLU A 109 12.45 -11.90 5.48
N THR A 110 11.81 -12.19 6.62
CA THR A 110 11.82 -13.50 7.27
C THR A 110 10.71 -14.44 6.84
N GLU A 111 9.72 -13.94 6.12
CA GLU A 111 8.61 -14.76 5.61
C GLU A 111 9.10 -15.63 4.44
N THR A 112 8.43 -16.75 4.23
CA THR A 112 8.78 -17.75 3.21
C THR A 112 7.59 -18.05 2.31
N TRP A 113 7.75 -18.87 1.27
CA TRP A 113 6.65 -19.24 0.37
C TRP A 113 5.49 -19.93 1.11
N ALA A 114 5.79 -20.67 2.19
CA ALA A 114 4.80 -21.31 3.04
C ALA A 114 3.96 -20.32 3.87
N ASP A 115 4.47 -19.10 4.06
CA ASP A 115 3.85 -18.03 4.84
C ASP A 115 3.08 -17.04 3.95
N LEU A 116 2.93 -17.34 2.66
CA LEU A 116 2.24 -16.47 1.71
C LEU A 116 0.84 -16.10 2.21
N PRO A 117 0.51 -14.80 2.29
CA PRO A 117 -0.83 -14.37 2.64
C PRO A 117 -1.82 -14.76 1.53
N SER A 118 -3.07 -15.02 1.90
CA SER A 118 -4.15 -15.12 0.92
C SER A 118 -4.42 -13.74 0.32
N TYR A 119 -4.42 -13.64 -1.01
CA TYR A 119 -4.84 -12.44 -1.73
C TYR A 119 -6.28 -12.05 -1.38
N ASP A 120 -6.55 -10.74 -1.39
CA ASP A 120 -7.93 -10.26 -1.48
C ASP A 120 -8.61 -10.80 -2.75
N GLU A 121 -9.92 -11.07 -2.68
CA GLU A 121 -10.66 -11.62 -3.83
C GLU A 121 -10.67 -10.66 -5.03
N GLU A 122 -10.50 -9.35 -4.80
CA GLU A 122 -10.51 -8.33 -5.83
C GLU A 122 -9.14 -7.65 -5.95
N PRO A 123 -8.50 -7.65 -7.13
CA PRO A 123 -7.23 -6.97 -7.34
C PRO A 123 -7.40 -5.44 -7.32
N LEU A 124 -6.37 -4.74 -6.86
CA LEU A 124 -6.33 -3.28 -6.92
C LEU A 124 -6.19 -2.78 -8.36
N ALA A 125 -5.36 -3.45 -9.14
CA ALA A 125 -5.14 -3.15 -10.55
C ALA A 125 -4.64 -4.38 -11.29
N THR A 126 -5.01 -4.50 -12.56
CA THR A 126 -4.42 -5.45 -13.52
C THR A 126 -3.95 -4.67 -14.73
N ILE A 127 -2.74 -4.95 -15.20
CA ILE A 127 -2.11 -4.28 -16.33
C ILE A 127 -1.57 -5.35 -17.28
N GLU A 128 -1.89 -5.25 -18.57
CA GLU A 128 -1.27 -6.05 -19.62
C GLU A 128 0.12 -5.50 -19.95
N ILE A 129 1.13 -6.38 -19.95
CA ILE A 129 2.51 -6.10 -20.30
C ILE A 129 2.81 -6.78 -21.64
N GLU A 130 3.27 -5.98 -22.60
CA GLU A 130 3.69 -6.40 -23.94
C GLU A 130 5.23 -6.41 -24.05
N GLU A 131 5.77 -7.06 -25.10
CA GLU A 131 7.20 -7.05 -25.44
C GLU A 131 7.74 -5.66 -25.86
#